data_AF-A0A2V6UUT6-F1
#
_entry.id   AF-A0A2V6UUT6-F1
#
_cell.length_a   1.000
_cell.length_b   1.000
_cell.length_c   1.000
_cell.angle_alpha   90.00
_cell.angle_beta   90.00
_cell.angle_gamma   90.00
#
_symmetry.space_group_name_H-M   'P 1'
#
loop_
_entity.id
_entity.type
_entity.pdbx_description
1 polymer ?
#
loop_
_entity_poly.entity_id
_entity_poly.type
_entity_poly.pdbx_seq_one_letter_code
_entity_poly.pdbx_strand_id
1 'polypeptide(L)'
;MRRGLTVAFAVIALLGVLAPPVFAQAPAPKVTIEGFIDQTTTAEQNMSIYDTDVTRSKDSEWYGRERGRFQITGEVGKVKGVFLFEHDANFGTSSGRSYADAQEGSPTGAGAGPFGRGDGSLNTEFGRLEIVWLYTEFPLTGPGSLLPFVPVNGTLRAGFQPFENDTYKLGVLAFGNYGGLHSEIDLMPGLRFTWTYAQMDSSLTGRTDGFIRSDNFATIFSLELSPYKGLDVKPVYAYLHAGGIVSSGDHGPRQ
;
A
#
# COMPACT_ATOMS: atom_id res chain seq x y z
N MET A 1 -23.51 57.24 29.23
CA MET A 1 -22.57 56.08 29.20
C MET A 1 -23.16 54.79 29.75
N ARG A 2 -23.80 54.76 30.94
CA ARG A 2 -24.31 53.50 31.55
C ARG A 2 -25.38 52.76 30.73
N ARG A 3 -26.34 53.47 30.11
CA ARG A 3 -27.44 52.85 29.34
C ARG A 3 -26.99 52.23 28.01
N GLY A 4 -26.01 52.82 27.34
CA GLY A 4 -25.48 52.29 26.06
C GLY A 4 -24.75 50.96 26.24
N LEU A 5 -23.98 50.83 27.33
CA LEU A 5 -23.31 49.59 27.71
C LEU A 5 -24.32 48.47 28.03
N THR A 6 -25.38 48.77 28.77
CA THR A 6 -26.43 47.79 29.08
C THR A 6 -27.14 47.29 27.81
N VAL A 7 -27.43 48.18 26.86
CA VAL A 7 -28.04 47.82 25.58
C VAL A 7 -27.08 46.96 24.75
N ALA A 8 -25.78 47.31 24.71
CA ALA A 8 -24.78 46.51 23.99
C ALA A 8 -24.66 45.08 24.56
N PHE A 9 -24.60 44.93 25.88
CA PHE A 9 -24.56 43.61 26.51
C PHE A 9 -25.86 42.81 26.29
N ALA A 10 -27.01 43.47 26.34
CA ALA A 10 -28.29 42.82 26.06
C ALA A 10 -28.37 42.32 24.60
N VAL A 11 -27.85 43.09 23.64
CA VAL A 11 -27.79 42.68 22.22
C VAL A 11 -26.83 41.51 22.02
N ILE A 12 -25.66 41.51 22.67
CA ILE A 12 -24.71 40.39 22.59
C ILE A 12 -25.30 39.12 23.21
N ALA A 13 -25.98 39.24 24.35
CA ALA A 13 -26.67 38.11 24.98
C ALA A 13 -27.80 37.59 24.09
N LEU A 14 -28.58 38.47 23.47
CA LEU A 14 -29.65 38.07 22.54
C LEU A 14 -29.08 37.37 21.30
N LEU A 15 -27.97 37.86 20.74
CA LEU A 15 -27.28 37.23 19.61
C LEU A 15 -26.68 35.88 19.99
N GLY A 16 -26.20 35.71 21.22
CA GLY A 16 -25.72 34.42 21.73
C GLY A 16 -26.84 33.39 21.94
N VAL A 17 -28.04 33.82 22.33
CA VAL A 17 -29.22 32.95 22.53
C VAL A 17 -29.94 32.64 21.21
N LEU A 18 -29.92 33.57 20.26
CA LEU A 18 -30.52 33.42 18.93
C LEU A 18 -29.56 32.79 17.90
N ALA A 19 -28.29 32.61 18.26
CA ALA A 19 -27.38 31.82 17.45
C ALA A 19 -27.96 30.40 17.35
N PRO A 20 -28.31 29.91 16.15
CA PRO A 20 -28.73 28.52 16.00
C PRO A 20 -27.63 27.62 16.57
N PRO A 21 -27.97 26.50 17.21
CA PRO A 21 -26.97 25.53 17.63
C PRO A 21 -26.19 25.10 16.39
N VAL A 22 -24.95 25.58 16.28
CA VAL A 22 -23.98 25.07 15.31
C VAL A 22 -23.58 23.71 15.86
N PHE A 23 -24.39 22.70 15.59
CA PHE A 23 -23.91 21.34 15.64
C PHE A 23 -22.78 21.28 14.63
N ALA A 24 -21.55 21.03 15.10
CA ALA A 24 -20.43 20.77 14.22
C ALA A 24 -20.89 19.73 13.20
N GLN A 25 -20.93 20.11 11.91
CA GLN A 25 -21.38 19.21 10.86
C GLN A 25 -20.53 17.94 10.95
N ALA A 26 -21.20 16.81 11.16
CA ALA A 26 -20.51 15.52 11.19
C ALA A 26 -19.67 15.42 9.89
N PRO A 27 -18.42 14.95 9.97
CA PRO A 27 -17.56 14.91 8.79
C PRO A 27 -18.27 14.25 7.62
N ALA A 28 -18.37 14.96 6.49
CA ALA A 28 -19.05 14.44 5.32
C ALA A 28 -18.23 13.29 4.73
N PRO A 29 -18.86 12.14 4.40
CA PRO A 29 -18.17 11.08 3.69
C PRO A 29 -17.65 11.55 2.34
N LYS A 30 -16.41 11.20 2.02
CA LYS A 30 -15.78 11.45 0.72
C LYS A 30 -15.30 10.14 0.13
N VAL A 31 -15.54 9.94 -1.15
CA VAL A 31 -14.98 8.83 -1.92
C VAL A 31 -14.17 9.41 -3.06
N THR A 32 -12.93 8.96 -3.20
CA THR A 32 -12.03 9.34 -4.28
C THR A 32 -11.63 8.08 -5.04
N ILE A 33 -11.68 8.13 -6.36
CA ILE A 33 -11.25 7.03 -7.24
C ILE A 33 -10.12 7.59 -8.10
N GLU A 34 -8.95 6.98 -7.99
CA GLU A 34 -7.73 7.38 -8.68
C GLU A 34 -7.10 6.15 -9.35
N GLY A 35 -6.17 6.36 -10.27
CA GLY A 35 -5.52 5.27 -10.97
C GLY A 35 -4.99 5.66 -12.34
N PHE A 36 -4.54 4.65 -13.07
CA PHE A 36 -4.14 4.78 -14.46
C PHE A 36 -4.50 3.52 -15.24
N ILE A 37 -4.57 3.68 -16.56
CA ILE A 37 -4.52 2.59 -17.52
C ILE A 37 -3.29 2.87 -18.37
N ASP A 38 -2.37 1.92 -18.41
CA ASP A 38 -1.24 1.94 -19.33
C ASP A 38 -1.48 0.94 -20.47
N GLN A 39 -0.91 1.28 -21.62
CA GLN A 39 -0.90 0.44 -22.81
C GLN A 39 0.54 0.47 -23.30
N THR A 40 1.22 -0.65 -23.18
CA THR A 40 2.60 -0.84 -23.60
C THR A 40 2.63 -1.77 -24.78
N THR A 41 3.47 -1.49 -25.76
CA THR A 41 3.74 -2.44 -26.83
C THR A 41 5.24 -2.63 -26.97
N THR A 42 5.65 -3.87 -27.15
CA THR A 42 7.05 -4.26 -27.25
C THR A 42 7.22 -4.99 -28.56
N ALA A 43 8.15 -4.51 -29.38
CA ALA A 43 8.60 -5.19 -30.58
C ALA A 43 10.08 -5.50 -30.42
N GLU A 44 10.44 -6.77 -30.54
CA GLU A 44 11.80 -7.25 -30.42
C GLU A 44 12.21 -7.96 -31.70
N GLN A 45 13.47 -7.80 -32.08
CA GLN A 45 14.10 -8.56 -33.15
C GLN A 45 15.40 -9.12 -32.59
N ASN A 46 15.70 -10.38 -32.89
CA ASN A 46 17.02 -10.96 -32.69
C ASN A 46 17.42 -11.20 -31.22
N MET A 47 16.45 -11.40 -30.34
CA MET A 47 16.64 -11.70 -28.91
C MET A 47 16.14 -13.10 -28.57
N SER A 48 16.79 -14.12 -29.11
CA SER A 48 16.54 -15.49 -28.67
C SER A 48 17.17 -15.71 -27.28
N ILE A 49 16.35 -16.14 -26.32
CA ILE A 49 16.79 -16.50 -24.96
C ILE A 49 17.72 -17.73 -24.92
N TYR A 50 17.90 -18.43 -26.05
CA TYR A 50 18.70 -19.66 -26.13
C TYR A 50 20.14 -19.42 -26.57
N ASP A 51 20.37 -18.42 -27.42
CA ASP A 51 21.69 -18.17 -28.03
C ASP A 51 22.12 -16.70 -27.98
N THR A 52 21.23 -15.75 -27.64
CA THR A 52 21.53 -14.30 -27.57
C THR A 52 22.23 -13.76 -28.84
N ASP A 53 22.02 -14.45 -29.96
CA ASP A 53 22.75 -14.20 -31.20
C ASP A 53 22.13 -13.01 -31.91
N VAL A 54 22.69 -11.82 -31.69
CA VAL A 54 22.27 -10.54 -32.30
C VAL A 54 22.53 -10.43 -33.80
N THR A 55 22.84 -11.53 -34.50
CA THR A 55 23.05 -11.54 -35.96
C THR A 55 21.94 -12.25 -36.75
N ARG A 56 20.99 -12.89 -36.09
CA ARG A 56 19.89 -13.63 -36.72
C ARG A 56 18.69 -12.74 -37.10
N SER A 57 18.51 -12.49 -38.40
CA SER A 57 17.47 -11.59 -38.91
C SER A 57 16.03 -12.13 -38.89
N LYS A 58 15.79 -13.38 -38.48
CA LYS A 58 14.49 -14.07 -38.62
C LYS A 58 13.66 -14.18 -37.33
N ASP A 59 14.24 -13.91 -36.17
CA ASP A 59 13.53 -14.02 -34.90
C ASP A 59 12.95 -12.65 -34.55
N SER A 60 11.62 -12.53 -34.50
CA SER A 60 10.92 -11.30 -34.12
C SER A 60 9.71 -11.58 -33.26
N GLU A 61 9.50 -10.77 -32.24
CA GLU A 61 8.34 -10.83 -31.35
C GLU A 61 7.66 -9.46 -31.33
N TRP A 62 6.33 -9.46 -31.28
CA TRP A 62 5.55 -8.25 -31.03
C TRP A 62 4.37 -8.60 -30.15
N TYR A 63 4.28 -7.93 -29.01
CA TYR A 63 3.17 -8.08 -28.09
C TYR A 63 2.75 -6.73 -27.50
N GLY A 64 1.52 -6.69 -27.00
CA GLY A 64 0.97 -5.59 -26.22
C GLY A 64 0.73 -6.01 -24.78
N ARG A 65 0.71 -5.04 -23.87
CA ARG A 65 0.32 -5.19 -22.48
C ARG A 65 -0.59 -4.03 -22.09
N GLU A 66 -1.72 -4.34 -21.49
CA GLU A 66 -2.60 -3.39 -20.84
C GLU A 66 -2.57 -3.65 -19.34
N ARG A 67 -2.26 -2.62 -18.54
CA ARG A 67 -2.41 -2.70 -17.10
C ARG A 67 -3.26 -1.55 -16.58
N GLY A 68 -4.28 -1.93 -15.82
CA GLY A 68 -5.18 -1.02 -15.12
C GLY A 68 -4.93 -1.10 -13.63
N ARG A 69 -4.59 0.02 -13.01
CA ARG A 69 -4.40 0.12 -11.56
C ARG A 69 -5.35 1.14 -10.99
N PHE A 70 -6.26 0.71 -10.12
CA PHE A 70 -7.32 1.56 -9.58
C PHE A 70 -7.31 1.53 -8.06
N GLN A 71 -7.37 2.72 -7.47
CA GLN A 71 -7.45 2.94 -6.03
C GLN A 71 -8.75 3.65 -5.68
N ILE A 72 -9.50 3.06 -4.76
CA ILE A 72 -10.70 3.65 -4.15
C ILE A 72 -10.32 4.03 -2.72
N THR A 73 -10.52 5.30 -2.38
CA THR A 73 -10.26 5.84 -1.05
C THR A 73 -11.56 6.39 -0.47
N GLY A 74 -12.04 5.82 0.63
CA GLY A 74 -13.17 6.32 1.40
C GLY A 74 -12.71 7.04 2.66
N GLU A 75 -13.22 8.23 2.92
CA GLU A 75 -12.82 9.07 4.06
C GLU A 75 -14.07 9.52 4.84
N VAL A 76 -14.03 9.37 6.17
CA VAL A 76 -15.03 9.95 7.08
C VAL A 76 -14.27 10.57 8.27
N GLY A 77 -14.17 11.89 8.29
CA GLY A 77 -13.39 12.60 9.30
C GLY A 77 -11.90 12.30 9.16
N LYS A 78 -11.30 11.73 10.22
CA LYS A 78 -9.88 11.35 10.24
C LYS A 78 -9.65 9.88 9.84
N VAL A 79 -10.71 9.13 9.58
CA VAL A 79 -10.63 7.72 9.21
C VAL A 79 -10.64 7.61 7.70
N LYS A 80 -9.75 6.78 7.17
CA LYS A 80 -9.58 6.53 5.74
C LYS A 80 -9.51 5.03 5.48
N GLY A 81 -10.20 4.55 4.46
CA GLY A 81 -10.09 3.19 3.95
C GLY A 81 -9.57 3.23 2.52
N VAL A 82 -8.62 2.37 2.19
CA VAL A 82 -8.00 2.29 0.86
C VAL A 82 -8.15 0.88 0.32
N PHE A 83 -8.65 0.78 -0.90
CA PHE A 83 -8.69 -0.45 -1.67
C PHE A 83 -8.04 -0.19 -3.03
N LEU A 84 -6.93 -0.87 -3.29
CA LEU A 84 -6.24 -0.83 -4.56
C LEU A 84 -6.27 -2.22 -5.19
N PHE A 85 -6.74 -2.28 -6.43
CA PHE A 85 -6.66 -3.48 -7.24
C PHE A 85 -6.00 -3.19 -8.59
N GLU A 86 -5.40 -4.23 -9.15
CA GLU A 86 -4.67 -4.20 -10.39
C GLU A 86 -5.16 -5.31 -11.32
N HIS A 87 -5.26 -4.95 -12.59
CA HIS A 87 -5.53 -5.85 -13.70
C HIS A 87 -4.37 -5.72 -14.69
N ASP A 88 -3.95 -6.84 -15.25
CA ASP A 88 -2.84 -6.90 -16.21
C ASP A 88 -3.19 -7.91 -17.30
N ALA A 89 -3.04 -7.54 -18.56
CA ALA A 89 -3.37 -8.36 -19.72
C ALA A 89 -2.31 -8.23 -20.80
N ASN A 90 -1.90 -9.36 -21.38
CA ASN A 90 -1.00 -9.39 -22.53
C ASN A 90 -1.75 -9.82 -23.79
N PHE A 91 -1.46 -9.15 -24.91
CA PHE A 91 -2.00 -9.48 -26.23
C PHE A 91 -0.86 -9.93 -27.14
N GLY A 92 -0.91 -11.17 -27.64
CA GLY A 92 0.18 -11.79 -28.39
C GLY A 92 1.13 -12.62 -27.50
N THR A 93 2.03 -13.36 -28.13
CA THR A 93 3.00 -14.20 -27.40
C THR A 93 4.11 -13.31 -26.85
N SER A 94 4.41 -13.44 -25.55
CA SER A 94 5.43 -12.67 -24.82
C SER A 94 6.50 -13.59 -24.18
N SER A 95 6.60 -14.83 -24.64
CA SER A 95 7.60 -15.80 -24.16
C SER A 95 7.80 -16.95 -25.15
N GLY A 96 9.04 -17.15 -25.60
CA GLY A 96 9.47 -18.30 -26.43
C GLY A 96 9.51 -19.67 -25.72
N ARG A 97 8.82 -19.81 -24.59
CA ARG A 97 8.69 -21.07 -23.83
C ARG A 97 7.22 -21.35 -23.56
N SER A 98 6.71 -22.42 -24.16
CA SER A 98 5.43 -23.00 -23.82
C SER A 98 5.32 -23.22 -22.32
N TYR A 99 4.36 -22.54 -21.69
CA TYR A 99 3.68 -22.90 -20.43
C TYR A 99 4.48 -23.10 -19.13
N ALA A 100 5.80 -23.25 -19.16
CA ALA A 100 6.58 -23.73 -18.01
C ALA A 100 7.59 -22.72 -17.45
N ASP A 101 7.82 -21.59 -18.13
CA ASP A 101 8.94 -20.71 -17.79
C ASP A 101 8.60 -19.23 -17.95
N ALA A 102 7.39 -18.85 -17.50
CA ALA A 102 7.15 -17.43 -17.37
C ALA A 102 8.03 -16.89 -16.25
N GLN A 103 8.96 -16.08 -16.72
CA GLN A 103 9.59 -15.04 -15.95
C GLN A 103 8.55 -14.35 -15.05
N GLU A 104 8.93 -14.10 -13.81
CA GLU A 104 8.24 -13.16 -12.93
C GLU A 104 7.96 -11.87 -13.71
N GLY A 105 6.68 -11.53 -13.84
CA GLY A 105 6.25 -10.41 -14.67
C GLY A 105 5.32 -10.82 -15.82
N SER A 106 5.45 -12.04 -16.34
CA SER A 106 4.53 -12.51 -17.38
C SER A 106 3.31 -13.25 -16.79
N PRO A 107 2.09 -12.99 -17.30
CA PRO A 107 0.92 -13.77 -16.95
C PRO A 107 1.06 -15.26 -17.30
N THR A 108 2.05 -15.71 -18.09
CA THR A 108 2.20 -17.10 -18.61
C THR A 108 2.73 -18.17 -17.62
N GLY A 109 3.01 -17.87 -16.34
CA GLY A 109 3.84 -18.74 -15.45
C GLY A 109 3.19 -19.90 -14.70
N ALA A 110 3.72 -21.12 -14.87
CA ALA A 110 3.34 -22.31 -14.11
C ALA A 110 3.36 -22.06 -12.59
N GLY A 111 2.20 -22.17 -11.92
CA GLY A 111 2.07 -22.00 -10.46
C GLY A 111 0.84 -21.21 -9.98
N ALA A 112 -0.05 -20.78 -10.87
CA ALA A 112 -1.23 -20.00 -10.47
C ALA A 112 -2.36 -20.89 -9.90
N GLY A 113 -2.56 -20.85 -8.58
CA GLY A 113 -3.74 -21.40 -7.88
C GLY A 113 -5.05 -20.64 -8.19
N PRO A 114 -6.12 -20.87 -7.40
CA PRO A 114 -7.43 -21.39 -7.80
C PRO A 114 -8.38 -20.44 -8.60
N PHE A 115 -7.90 -19.29 -9.07
CA PHE A 115 -8.65 -18.39 -9.96
C PHE A 115 -7.94 -18.38 -11.32
N GLY A 116 -8.22 -19.43 -12.09
CA GLY A 116 -7.44 -19.94 -13.23
C GLY A 116 -7.17 -18.97 -14.38
N ARG A 117 -6.23 -19.41 -15.23
CA ARG A 117 -5.68 -18.70 -16.39
C ARG A 117 -6.68 -18.63 -17.56
N GLY A 118 -6.99 -17.41 -18.01
CA GLY A 118 -7.43 -17.03 -19.37
C GLY A 118 -8.93 -17.07 -19.72
N ASP A 119 -9.44 -16.01 -20.36
CA ASP A 119 -10.54 -16.05 -21.35
C ASP A 119 -10.55 -14.90 -22.41
N GLY A 120 -9.45 -14.15 -22.59
CA GLY A 120 -9.31 -13.18 -23.68
C GLY A 120 -9.02 -13.89 -25.01
N SER A 121 -9.97 -13.87 -25.95
CA SER A 121 -9.85 -14.57 -27.25
C SER A 121 -8.53 -14.30 -28.03
N LEU A 122 -8.27 -15.05 -29.09
CA LEU A 122 -7.11 -14.88 -30.01
C LEU A 122 -5.77 -14.60 -29.30
N ASN A 123 -5.28 -15.59 -28.53
CA ASN A 123 -3.98 -15.51 -27.82
C ASN A 123 -3.83 -14.25 -26.93
N THR A 124 -4.94 -13.75 -26.38
CA THR A 124 -4.92 -12.73 -25.32
C THR A 124 -4.92 -13.43 -23.97
N GLU A 125 -4.00 -13.07 -23.12
CA GLU A 125 -3.86 -13.66 -21.81
C GLU A 125 -4.12 -12.62 -20.74
N PHE A 126 -5.28 -12.72 -20.10
CA PHE A 126 -5.54 -11.98 -18.88
C PHE A 126 -4.71 -12.56 -17.74
N GLY A 127 -3.96 -11.68 -17.09
CA GLY A 127 -3.42 -11.90 -15.77
C GLY A 127 -4.51 -11.93 -14.71
N ARG A 128 -4.11 -12.21 -13.47
CA ARG A 128 -5.05 -12.26 -12.35
C ARG A 128 -5.43 -10.84 -11.94
N LEU A 129 -6.72 -10.63 -11.63
CA LEU A 129 -7.12 -9.46 -10.86
C LEU A 129 -6.47 -9.56 -9.47
N GLU A 130 -5.57 -8.63 -9.16
CA GLU A 130 -4.77 -8.64 -7.95
C GLU A 130 -5.23 -7.54 -6.99
N ILE A 131 -5.44 -7.91 -5.72
CA ILE A 131 -5.61 -6.93 -4.65
C ILE A 131 -4.21 -6.49 -4.24
N VAL A 132 -3.83 -5.28 -4.59
CA VAL A 132 -2.50 -4.74 -4.25
C VAL A 132 -2.51 -4.16 -2.84
N TRP A 133 -3.56 -3.41 -2.46
CA TRP A 133 -3.72 -2.87 -1.10
C TRP A 133 -5.16 -3.00 -0.62
N LEU A 134 -5.32 -3.30 0.66
CA LEU A 134 -6.59 -3.20 1.36
C LEU A 134 -6.30 -2.90 2.83
N TYR A 135 -6.42 -1.62 3.21
CA TYR A 135 -6.10 -1.18 4.56
C TYR A 135 -6.99 -0.04 5.03
N THR A 136 -6.97 0.18 6.34
CA THR A 136 -7.63 1.31 7.00
C THR A 136 -6.62 2.12 7.78
N GLU A 137 -6.75 3.44 7.74
CA GLU A 137 -6.02 4.43 8.53
C GLU A 137 -6.98 5.07 9.52
N PHE A 138 -6.53 5.19 10.76
CA PHE A 138 -7.29 5.82 11.81
C PHE A 138 -6.38 6.64 12.73
N PRO A 139 -6.94 7.69 13.37
CA PRO A 139 -6.19 8.47 14.35
C PRO A 139 -5.88 7.60 15.58
N LEU A 140 -4.59 7.39 15.85
CA LEU A 140 -4.12 6.62 17.01
C LEU A 140 -4.04 7.51 18.26
N THR A 141 -3.44 8.69 18.17
CA THR A 141 -3.24 9.62 19.31
C THR A 141 -3.77 11.04 18.99
N GLY A 142 -3.97 11.85 20.03
CA GLY A 142 -4.49 13.22 19.92
C GLY A 142 -6.02 13.32 19.97
N PRO A 143 -6.61 14.53 19.90
CA PRO A 143 -8.05 14.71 20.04
C PRO A 143 -8.88 13.96 18.98
N GLY A 144 -9.87 13.20 19.42
CA GLY A 144 -10.73 12.39 18.53
C GLY A 144 -10.05 11.15 17.95
N SER A 145 -9.06 10.60 18.66
CA SER A 145 -8.32 9.37 18.32
C SER A 145 -8.67 8.20 19.25
N LEU A 146 -8.06 7.04 19.01
CA LEU A 146 -8.14 5.88 19.91
C LEU A 146 -7.50 6.14 21.28
N LEU A 147 -6.42 6.91 21.33
CA LEU A 147 -5.65 7.25 22.54
C LEU A 147 -5.62 8.77 22.73
N PRO A 148 -6.77 9.40 23.08
CA PRO A 148 -6.90 10.85 23.08
C PRO A 148 -6.12 11.56 24.20
N PHE A 149 -5.66 10.81 25.20
CA PHE A 149 -4.87 11.32 26.31
C PHE A 149 -3.38 11.53 25.96
N VAL A 150 -2.92 10.97 24.84
CA VAL A 150 -1.57 11.21 24.32
C VAL A 150 -1.62 12.50 23.47
N PRO A 151 -0.99 13.61 23.91
CA PRO A 151 -1.21 14.94 23.34
C PRO A 151 -0.35 15.21 22.09
N VAL A 152 -0.13 14.18 21.27
CA VAL A 152 0.59 14.26 20.00
C VAL A 152 -0.25 13.62 18.91
N ASN A 153 -0.09 14.07 17.67
CA ASN A 153 -0.79 13.46 16.55
C ASN A 153 -0.12 12.13 16.19
N GLY A 154 -0.94 11.13 15.93
CA GLY A 154 -0.47 9.83 15.50
C GLY A 154 -1.52 9.11 14.71
N THR A 155 -1.08 8.34 13.74
CA THR A 155 -1.90 7.52 12.85
C THR A 155 -1.54 6.06 13.03
N LEU A 156 -2.52 5.17 12.87
CA LEU A 156 -2.29 3.73 12.76
C LEU A 156 -2.99 3.26 11.48
N ARG A 157 -2.24 2.51 10.68
CA ARG A 157 -2.70 1.81 9.49
C ARG A 157 -2.75 0.32 9.79
N ALA A 158 -3.83 -0.34 9.39
CA ALA A 158 -4.02 -1.77 9.53
C ALA A 158 -4.56 -2.39 8.24
N GLY A 159 -3.90 -3.45 7.76
CA GLY A 159 -4.32 -4.20 6.58
C GLY A 159 -3.16 -4.57 5.67
N PHE A 160 -3.46 -4.88 4.41
CA PHE A 160 -2.48 -5.13 3.37
C PHE A 160 -2.07 -3.81 2.71
N GLN A 161 -0.83 -3.40 2.91
CA GLN A 161 -0.38 -2.02 2.69
C GLN A 161 1.07 -1.98 2.19
N PRO A 162 1.49 -0.89 1.51
CA PRO A 162 2.86 -0.73 1.10
C PRO A 162 3.77 -0.39 2.28
N PHE A 163 5.06 -0.75 2.18
CA PHE A 163 6.10 -0.11 2.99
C PHE A 163 6.25 1.35 2.56
N GLU A 164 5.86 2.26 3.44
CA GLU A 164 5.98 3.70 3.26
C GLU A 164 6.74 4.27 4.46
N ASN A 165 7.64 5.20 4.21
CA ASN A 165 8.36 5.95 5.24
C ASN A 165 9.19 5.13 6.26
N ASP A 166 9.45 3.83 6.06
CA ASP A 166 10.34 3.09 6.98
C ASP A 166 11.83 3.42 6.81
N THR A 167 12.22 3.89 5.63
CA THR A 167 13.63 4.17 5.28
C THR A 167 13.74 5.36 4.31
N TYR A 168 14.86 6.10 4.36
CA TYR A 168 15.18 7.16 3.38
C TYR A 168 15.58 6.62 2.01
N LYS A 169 15.92 5.33 1.92
CA LYS A 169 16.21 4.63 0.67
C LYS A 169 15.22 3.48 0.51
N LEU A 170 14.26 3.69 -0.36
CA LEU A 170 13.36 2.62 -0.83
C LEU A 170 14.20 1.46 -1.36
N GLY A 171 13.86 0.22 -0.99
CA GLY A 171 14.53 -0.99 -1.48
C GLY A 171 15.72 -1.52 -0.68
N VAL A 172 16.22 -0.80 0.34
CA VAL A 172 17.39 -1.27 1.12
C VAL A 172 17.01 -2.15 2.31
N LEU A 173 15.89 -1.85 2.97
CA LEU A 173 15.48 -2.55 4.20
C LEU A 173 14.15 -3.29 4.03
N ALA A 174 13.17 -2.62 3.47
CA ALA A 174 11.85 -3.17 3.19
C ALA A 174 11.30 -2.52 1.91
N PHE A 175 10.61 -3.32 1.11
CA PHE A 175 9.96 -2.89 -0.13
C PHE A 175 8.77 -3.81 -0.42
N GLY A 176 7.89 -3.36 -1.31
CA GLY A 176 6.66 -4.09 -1.64
C GLY A 176 5.55 -3.89 -0.63
N ASN A 177 4.65 -4.87 -0.57
CA ASN A 177 3.43 -4.83 0.24
C ASN A 177 3.51 -5.86 1.37
N TYR A 178 2.88 -5.57 2.50
CA TYR A 178 2.82 -6.47 3.65
C TYR A 178 1.46 -6.39 4.33
N GLY A 179 1.05 -7.50 4.95
CA GLY A 179 -0.09 -7.53 5.85
C GLY A 179 0.35 -7.18 7.26
N GLY A 180 -0.30 -6.21 7.91
CA GLY A 180 -0.03 -5.92 9.31
C GLY A 180 -0.42 -4.53 9.76
N LEU A 181 0.44 -3.94 10.60
CA LEU A 181 0.22 -2.66 11.27
C LEU A 181 1.36 -1.68 10.96
N HIS A 182 1.02 -0.40 10.88
CA HIS A 182 1.99 0.69 10.76
C HIS A 182 1.52 1.93 11.48
N SER A 183 2.33 2.48 12.38
CA SER A 183 2.01 3.73 13.07
C SER A 183 3.07 4.78 12.83
N GLU A 184 2.63 6.02 12.67
CA GLU A 184 3.46 7.21 12.72
C GLU A 184 2.99 8.12 13.85
N ILE A 185 3.91 8.62 14.68
CA ILE A 185 3.62 9.50 15.80
C ILE A 185 4.60 10.67 15.79
N ASP A 186 4.08 11.89 15.68
CA ASP A 186 4.87 13.13 15.73
C ASP A 186 5.10 13.53 17.18
N LEU A 187 6.21 13.06 17.77
CA LEU A 187 6.53 13.30 19.18
C LEU A 187 6.75 14.79 19.47
N MET A 188 7.40 15.52 18.56
CA MET A 188 7.61 16.97 18.60
C MET A 188 8.02 17.47 17.20
N PRO A 189 8.04 18.79 16.93
CA PRO A 189 8.51 19.30 15.64
C PRO A 189 9.91 18.78 15.30
N GLY A 190 10.04 18.11 14.14
CA GLY A 190 11.29 17.51 13.69
C GLY A 190 11.66 16.20 14.39
N LEU A 191 10.76 15.58 15.18
CA LEU A 191 10.95 14.24 15.76
C LEU A 191 9.70 13.37 15.54
N ARG A 192 9.83 12.37 14.68
CA ARG A 192 8.77 11.42 14.35
C ARG A 192 9.19 9.99 14.69
N PHE A 193 8.32 9.27 15.37
CA PHE A 193 8.47 7.84 15.60
C PHE A 193 7.65 7.06 14.58
N THR A 194 8.24 6.03 13.97
CA THR A 194 7.49 5.06 13.17
C THR A 194 7.67 3.65 13.69
N TRP A 195 6.60 2.86 13.59
CA TRP A 195 6.63 1.45 13.92
C TRP A 195 5.84 0.67 12.88
N THR A 196 6.47 -0.36 12.35
CA THR A 196 5.89 -1.30 11.40
C THR A 196 5.92 -2.71 11.99
N TYR A 197 4.82 -3.43 11.85
CA TYR A 197 4.70 -4.85 12.12
C TYR A 197 4.13 -5.53 10.89
N ALA A 198 4.93 -6.40 10.27
CA ALA A 198 4.56 -7.19 9.11
C ALA A 198 4.39 -8.64 9.53
N GLN A 199 3.18 -9.16 9.39
CA GLN A 199 2.87 -10.56 9.60
C GLN A 199 3.03 -11.32 8.28
N MET A 200 3.77 -12.43 8.32
CA MET A 200 4.07 -13.24 7.12
C MET A 200 3.33 -14.57 7.16
N ASP A 201 3.55 -15.34 8.22
CA ASP A 201 2.90 -16.63 8.43
C ASP A 201 2.39 -16.74 9.87
N SER A 202 1.39 -17.58 10.06
CA SER A 202 0.94 -17.98 11.40
C SER A 202 0.99 -19.51 11.52
N SER A 203 1.24 -19.98 12.73
CA SER A 203 1.20 -21.40 13.11
C SER A 203 -0.24 -21.95 13.24
N LEU A 204 -1.26 -21.12 13.00
CA LEU A 204 -2.67 -21.38 13.37
C LEU A 204 -3.32 -22.57 12.64
N THR A 205 -2.77 -23.04 11.51
CA THR A 205 -3.37 -24.12 10.72
C THR A 205 -2.89 -25.52 11.08
N GLY A 206 -1.93 -25.67 12.01
CA GLY A 206 -1.35 -26.97 12.34
C GLY A 206 -0.62 -27.63 11.16
N ARG A 207 -0.23 -28.91 11.33
CA ARG A 207 0.50 -29.69 10.33
C ARG A 207 -0.43 -30.21 9.23
N THR A 208 -0.78 -29.40 8.24
CA THR A 208 -1.53 -29.87 7.06
C THR A 208 -0.62 -30.34 5.91
N ASP A 209 0.61 -29.85 5.84
CA ASP A 209 1.59 -30.13 4.76
C ASP A 209 2.85 -30.89 5.24
N GLY A 210 2.89 -31.30 6.51
CA GLY A 210 4.04 -32.00 7.11
C GLY A 210 5.19 -31.08 7.55
N PHE A 211 5.09 -29.77 7.34
CA PHE A 211 6.09 -28.80 7.76
C PHE A 211 5.70 -28.13 9.09
N ILE A 212 6.73 -27.72 9.84
CA ILE A 212 6.53 -26.88 11.04
C ILE A 212 6.46 -25.43 10.54
N ARG A 213 5.28 -24.82 10.62
CA ARG A 213 5.10 -23.37 10.43
C ARG A 213 5.28 -22.67 11.77
N SER A 214 5.92 -21.51 11.75
CA SER A 214 6.10 -20.62 12.91
C SER A 214 5.29 -19.34 12.70
N ASP A 215 5.08 -18.58 13.78
CA ASP A 215 4.55 -17.22 13.69
C ASP A 215 5.66 -16.31 13.15
N ASN A 216 5.75 -16.19 11.83
CA ASN A 216 6.78 -15.41 11.16
C ASN A 216 6.34 -13.95 11.05
N PHE A 217 7.17 -13.06 11.54
CA PHE A 217 6.89 -11.63 11.52
C PHE A 217 8.18 -10.82 11.42
N ALA A 218 8.06 -9.62 10.86
CA ALA A 218 9.07 -8.60 10.94
C ALA A 218 8.52 -7.38 11.69
N THR A 219 9.40 -6.70 12.41
CA THR A 219 9.08 -5.40 12.97
C THR A 219 10.20 -4.41 12.70
N ILE A 220 9.83 -3.18 12.39
CA ILE A 220 10.75 -2.08 12.11
C ILE A 220 10.35 -0.92 13.02
N PHE A 221 11.34 -0.35 13.69
CA PHE A 221 11.21 0.85 14.49
C PHE A 221 12.13 1.90 13.90
N SER A 222 11.63 3.13 13.76
CA SER A 222 12.49 4.25 13.41
C SER A 222 12.18 5.49 14.25
N LEU A 223 13.21 6.29 14.46
CA LEU A 223 13.08 7.61 15.06
C LEU A 223 13.71 8.59 14.08
N GLU A 224 12.88 9.37 13.42
CA GLU A 224 13.28 10.37 12.44
C GLU A 224 13.45 11.73 13.13
N LEU A 225 14.67 12.26 13.09
CA LEU A 225 15.07 13.50 13.72
C LEU A 225 15.64 14.46 12.66
N SER A 226 15.08 15.67 12.58
CA SER A 226 15.55 16.76 11.72
C SER A 226 16.14 17.89 12.58
N PRO A 227 17.40 17.77 13.04
CA PRO A 227 17.96 18.72 14.00
C PRO A 227 18.22 20.11 13.40
N TYR A 228 18.43 20.18 12.08
CA TYR A 228 18.54 21.43 11.33
C TYR A 228 18.00 21.25 9.92
N LYS A 229 17.60 22.37 9.29
CA LYS A 229 17.06 22.37 7.93
C LYS A 229 18.06 21.73 6.96
N GLY A 230 17.66 20.63 6.32
CA GLY A 230 18.47 19.94 5.31
C GLY A 230 19.37 18.82 5.85
N LEU A 231 19.31 18.50 7.15
CA LEU A 231 19.79 17.22 7.67
C LEU A 231 18.64 16.49 8.34
N ASP A 232 18.43 15.27 7.89
CA ASP A 232 17.54 14.32 8.53
C ASP A 232 18.34 13.08 8.94
N VAL A 233 18.11 12.63 10.17
CA VAL A 233 18.77 11.46 10.77
C VAL A 233 17.68 10.48 11.19
N LYS A 234 17.79 9.24 10.71
CA LYS A 234 16.80 8.20 10.99
C LYS A 234 17.48 6.90 11.37
N PRO A 235 17.86 6.72 12.65
CA PRO A 235 18.15 5.40 13.19
C PRO A 235 16.96 4.47 12.94
N VAL A 236 17.27 3.28 12.43
CA VAL A 236 16.30 2.22 12.18
C VAL A 236 16.76 0.97 12.90
N TYR A 237 15.85 0.33 13.62
CA TYR A 237 16.02 -1.01 14.16
C TYR A 237 15.01 -1.92 13.49
N ALA A 238 15.49 -3.00 12.88
CA ALA A 238 14.65 -4.00 12.26
C ALA A 238 14.94 -5.37 12.88
N TYR A 239 13.89 -6.13 13.10
CA TYR A 239 13.96 -7.49 13.62
C TYR A 239 13.03 -8.39 12.81
N LEU A 240 13.58 -9.51 12.36
CA LEU A 240 12.84 -10.56 11.68
C LEU A 240 12.86 -11.81 12.56
N HIS A 241 11.68 -12.31 12.91
CA HIS A 241 11.52 -13.64 13.44
C HIS A 241 11.05 -14.56 12.31
N ALA A 242 11.94 -15.47 11.92
CA ALA A 242 11.67 -16.50 10.92
C ALA A 242 11.98 -17.87 11.54
N GLY A 243 10.95 -18.69 11.69
CA GLY A 243 11.04 -20.06 12.18
C GLY A 243 10.29 -21.02 11.27
N GLY A 244 10.76 -22.27 11.19
CA GLY A 244 10.17 -23.26 10.30
C GLY A 244 10.41 -22.93 8.82
N ILE A 245 9.58 -23.48 7.93
CA ILE A 245 9.62 -23.09 6.50
C ILE A 245 8.84 -21.80 6.33
N VAL A 246 9.54 -20.75 5.90
CA VAL A 246 8.95 -19.49 5.44
C VAL A 246 8.71 -19.63 3.94
N SER A 247 7.47 -19.50 3.48
CA SER A 247 7.23 -19.33 2.05
C SER A 247 7.57 -17.89 1.69
N SER A 248 8.72 -17.66 1.05
CA SER A 248 9.01 -16.40 0.38
C SER A 248 8.07 -16.27 -0.83
N GLY A 249 6.87 -15.73 -0.60
CA GLY A 249 6.05 -15.22 -1.70
C GLY A 249 6.64 -13.90 -2.12
N ASP A 250 7.55 -13.90 -3.10
CA ASP A 250 7.94 -12.66 -3.77
C ASP A 250 6.69 -12.08 -4.45
N HIS A 251 6.07 -11.11 -3.79
CA HIS A 251 5.01 -10.26 -4.32
C HIS A 251 5.47 -8.80 -4.23
N GLY A 252 6.71 -8.56 -4.64
CA GLY A 252 7.15 -7.21 -5.00
C GLY A 252 6.31 -6.69 -6.17
N PRO A 253 6.09 -5.37 -6.28
CA PRO A 253 5.51 -4.80 -7.48
C PRO A 253 6.36 -5.23 -8.67
N ARG A 254 5.75 -5.97 -9.59
CA ARG A 254 6.35 -6.30 -10.89
C ARG A 254 6.73 -4.96 -11.54
N GLN A 255 8.03 -4.71 -11.66
CA GLN A 255 8.54 -3.54 -12.38
C GLN A 255 8.18 -3.63 -13.86
#